data_AF-A0A8T6NCX3-F1
#
_entry.id   AF-A0A8T6NCX3-F1
#
_cell.length_a   1.000
_cell.length_b   1.000
_cell.length_c   1.000
_cell.angle_alpha   90.00
_cell.angle_beta   90.00
_cell.angle_gamma   90.00
#
_symmetry.space_group_name_H-M   'P 1'
#
loop_
_entity.id
_entity.type
_entity.pdbx_description
1 polymer ?
#
loop_
_entity_poly.entity_id
_entity_poly.type
_entity_poly.pdbx_seq_one_letter_code
_entity_poly.pdbx_strand_id
1 'polypeptide(L)'
;MSEEFLRVAKLELGEDITKIGILISGCSTDADVLTKTADIEKHIHKIKGLAPMMGQEHTGNIAALLDKILKTMLAGKSVSGIYNTMILSHDFMKNALDGKAENYDALTQKIQTDHKDLL
;
A
#
# COMPACT_ATOMS: atom_id res chain seq x y z
N MET A 1 5.33 9.29 -22.70
CA MET A 1 4.21 9.57 -21.78
C MET A 1 4.01 11.07 -21.74
N SER A 2 2.79 11.61 -21.80
CA SER A 2 2.58 13.06 -21.80
C SER A 2 2.74 13.65 -20.40
N GLU A 3 3.15 14.91 -20.31
CA GLU A 3 3.25 15.64 -19.03
C GLU A 3 1.89 15.71 -18.33
N GLU A 4 0.81 15.89 -19.10
CA GLU A 4 -0.55 15.91 -18.56
C GLU A 4 -0.96 14.57 -17.95
N PHE A 5 -0.60 13.44 -18.59
CA PHE A 5 -0.83 12.13 -18.01
C PHE A 5 -0.09 11.98 -16.68
N LEU A 6 1.19 12.35 -16.63
CA LEU A 6 2.00 12.25 -15.41
C LEU A 6 1.44 13.14 -14.28
N ARG A 7 0.95 14.33 -14.61
CA ARG A 7 0.32 15.25 -13.66
C ARG A 7 -0.96 14.66 -13.06
N VAL A 8 -1.86 14.15 -13.91
CA VAL A 8 -3.12 13.51 -13.47
C VAL A 8 -2.82 12.26 -12.67
N ALA A 9 -1.93 11.40 -13.15
CA ALA A 9 -1.50 10.19 -12.45
C ALA A 9 -0.94 10.49 -11.05
N LYS A 10 -0.13 11.56 -10.91
CA LYS A 10 0.40 11.97 -9.60
C LYS A 10 -0.69 12.43 -8.64
N LEU A 11 -1.67 13.18 -9.13
CA LEU A 11 -2.81 13.60 -8.31
C LEU A 11 -3.61 12.39 -7.84
N GLU A 12 -3.95 11.48 -8.75
CA GLU A 12 -4.68 10.26 -8.43
C GLU A 12 -3.93 9.38 -7.43
N LEU A 13 -2.62 9.18 -7.63
CA LEU A 13 -1.78 8.40 -6.72
C LEU A 13 -1.80 9.01 -5.30
N GLY A 14 -1.68 10.34 -5.19
CA GLY A 14 -1.75 11.04 -3.92
C GLY A 14 -3.12 10.95 -3.24
N GLU A 15 -4.20 11.00 -4.01
CA GLU A 15 -5.56 10.80 -3.48
C GLU A 15 -5.75 9.39 -2.92
N ASP A 16 -5.29 8.36 -3.64
CA ASP A 16 -5.43 6.97 -3.20
C ASP A 16 -4.61 6.70 -1.93
N ILE A 17 -3.38 7.23 -1.84
CA ILE A 17 -2.56 7.17 -0.62
C ILE A 17 -3.29 7.88 0.54
N THR A 18 -3.86 9.06 0.31
CA THR A 18 -4.60 9.81 1.33
C THR A 18 -5.83 9.05 1.83
N LYS A 19 -6.60 8.44 0.93
CA LYS A 19 -7.78 7.62 1.28
C LYS A 19 -7.40 6.41 2.12
N ILE A 20 -6.29 5.75 1.79
CA ILE A 20 -5.73 4.66 2.62
C ILE A 20 -5.40 5.17 4.03
N GLY A 21 -4.73 6.32 4.15
CA GLY A 21 -4.42 6.94 5.45
C GLY A 21 -5.67 7.22 6.29
N ILE A 22 -6.74 7.73 5.67
CA ILE A 22 -8.03 7.95 6.34
C ILE A 22 -8.61 6.62 6.85
N LEU A 23 -8.63 5.57 6.02
CA LEU A 23 -9.14 4.25 6.41
C LEU A 23 -8.36 3.66 7.59
N ILE A 24 -7.02 3.73 7.55
CA ILE A 24 -6.13 3.19 8.59
C ILE A 24 -6.17 4.03 9.88
N SER A 25 -6.38 5.34 9.81
CA SER A 25 -6.43 6.21 11.01
C SER A 25 -7.54 5.83 11.98
N GLY A 26 -8.62 5.22 11.48
CA GLY A 26 -9.68 4.64 12.31
C GLY A 26 -9.45 3.17 12.69
N CYS A 27 -8.24 2.63 12.55
CA CYS A 27 -7.87 1.27 12.95
C CYS A 27 -6.89 1.31 14.13
N SER A 28 -6.99 0.33 15.02
CA SER A 28 -6.02 0.10 16.10
C SER A 28 -5.55 -1.36 16.16
N THR A 29 -6.19 -2.25 15.41
CA THR A 29 -5.93 -3.69 15.42
C THR A 29 -6.00 -4.30 14.02
N ASP A 30 -5.49 -5.52 13.87
CA ASP A 30 -5.61 -6.31 12.64
C ASP A 30 -7.08 -6.58 12.28
N ALA A 31 -7.95 -6.75 13.28
CA ALA A 31 -9.38 -6.94 13.08
C ALA A 31 -10.05 -5.70 12.48
N ASP A 32 -9.65 -4.50 12.90
CA ASP A 32 -10.17 -3.27 12.30
C ASP A 32 -9.79 -3.15 10.83
N VAL A 33 -8.56 -3.55 10.47
CA VAL A 33 -8.11 -3.58 9.07
C VAL A 33 -8.92 -4.61 8.27
N LEU A 34 -9.23 -5.77 8.85
CA LEU A 34 -10.06 -6.78 8.21
C LEU A 34 -11.43 -6.21 7.80
N THR A 35 -12.07 -5.43 8.66
CA THR A 35 -13.39 -4.80 8.34
C THR A 35 -13.33 -3.80 7.18
N LYS A 36 -12.15 -3.23 6.90
CA LYS A 36 -11.93 -2.22 5.84
C LYS A 36 -11.15 -2.75 4.64
N THR A 37 -10.82 -4.05 4.63
CA THR A 37 -9.90 -4.64 3.65
C THR A 37 -10.35 -4.41 2.22
N ALA A 38 -11.65 -4.53 1.93
CA ALA A 38 -12.19 -4.32 0.58
C ALA A 38 -11.98 -2.90 0.06
N ASP A 39 -12.00 -1.89 0.92
CA ASP A 39 -11.80 -0.50 0.50
C ASP A 39 -10.31 -0.16 0.42
N ILE A 40 -9.50 -0.67 1.36
CA ILE A 40 -8.05 -0.53 1.31
C ILE A 40 -7.47 -1.21 0.05
N GLU A 41 -7.91 -2.43 -0.27
CA GLU A 41 -7.40 -3.21 -1.41
C GLU A 41 -7.66 -2.50 -2.73
N LYS A 42 -8.83 -1.88 -2.93
CA LYS A 42 -9.12 -1.11 -4.16
C LYS A 42 -8.09 -0.02 -4.43
N HIS A 43 -7.73 0.75 -3.39
CA HIS A 43 -6.73 1.81 -3.51
C HIS A 43 -5.34 1.23 -3.74
N ILE A 44 -4.95 0.21 -2.98
CA ILE A 44 -3.66 -0.48 -3.14
C ILE A 44 -3.52 -1.09 -4.54
N HIS A 45 -4.56 -1.72 -5.07
CA HIS A 45 -4.59 -2.31 -6.41
C HIS A 45 -4.33 -1.26 -7.50
N LYS A 46 -4.93 -0.08 -7.34
CA LYS A 46 -4.74 1.05 -8.25
C LYS A 46 -3.32 1.61 -8.15
N ILE A 47 -2.80 1.80 -6.94
CA ILE A 47 -1.42 2.25 -6.69
C ILE A 47 -0.42 1.31 -7.36
N LYS A 48 -0.60 0.00 -7.20
CA LYS A 48 0.25 -1.04 -7.81
C LYS A 48 0.39 -0.87 -9.33
N GLY A 49 -0.70 -0.50 -10.01
CA GLY A 49 -0.67 -0.26 -11.46
C GLY A 49 -0.11 1.12 -11.82
N LEU A 50 -0.53 2.16 -11.10
CA LEU A 50 -0.25 3.55 -11.47
C LEU A 50 1.17 4.00 -11.12
N ALA A 51 1.69 3.58 -9.96
CA ALA A 51 3.00 3.97 -9.47
C ALA A 51 4.16 3.64 -10.44
N PRO A 52 4.32 2.39 -10.96
CA PRO A 52 5.40 2.08 -11.90
C PRO A 52 5.25 2.82 -13.23
N MET A 53 4.01 3.10 -13.68
CA MET A 53 3.79 3.95 -14.87
C MET A 53 4.36 5.37 -14.68
N MET A 54 4.52 5.83 -13.45
CA MET A 54 5.12 7.12 -13.12
C MET A 54 6.61 7.02 -12.75
N GLY A 55 7.24 5.85 -12.90
CA GLY A 55 8.62 5.61 -12.47
C GLY A 55 8.79 5.42 -10.96
N GLN A 56 7.71 5.24 -10.20
CA GLN A 56 7.76 4.95 -8.77
C GLN A 56 7.72 3.43 -8.51
N GLU A 57 8.74 2.72 -9.00
CA GLU A 57 8.84 1.26 -8.90
C GLU A 57 8.74 0.75 -7.46
N HIS A 58 9.40 1.41 -6.52
CA HIS A 58 9.37 1.00 -5.11
C HIS A 58 7.96 1.09 -4.50
N THR A 59 7.22 2.17 -4.78
CA THR A 59 5.81 2.33 -4.38
C THR A 59 4.95 1.23 -5.00
N GLY A 60 5.14 0.94 -6.28
CA GLY A 60 4.45 -0.14 -6.99
C GLY A 60 4.70 -1.51 -6.37
N ASN A 61 5.95 -1.81 -6.02
CA ASN A 61 6.34 -3.08 -5.41
C ASN A 61 5.75 -3.27 -4.01
N ILE A 62 5.79 -2.24 -3.16
CA ILE A 62 5.13 -2.27 -1.85
C ILE A 62 3.63 -2.51 -2.02
N ALA A 63 2.97 -1.79 -2.93
CA ALA A 63 1.57 -1.99 -3.21
C ALA A 63 1.26 -3.41 -3.75
N ALA A 64 2.15 -4.01 -4.54
CA ALA A 64 2.00 -5.39 -5.00
C ALA A 64 2.03 -6.41 -3.86
N LEU A 65 2.94 -6.24 -2.90
CA LEU A 65 2.99 -7.10 -1.71
C LEU A 65 1.72 -6.97 -0.87
N LEU A 66 1.28 -5.73 -0.63
CA LEU A 66 0.05 -5.45 0.10
C LEU A 66 -1.19 -6.02 -0.61
N ASP A 67 -1.32 -5.86 -1.93
CA ASP A 67 -2.41 -6.40 -2.74
C ASP A 67 -2.55 -7.92 -2.55
N LYS A 68 -1.43 -8.65 -2.51
CA LYS A 68 -1.42 -10.10 -2.27
C LYS A 68 -1.90 -10.47 -0.86
N ILE A 69 -1.44 -9.74 0.16
CA ILE A 69 -1.84 -9.96 1.56
C ILE A 69 -3.33 -9.62 1.75
N LEU A 70 -3.78 -8.47 1.25
CA LEU A 70 -5.17 -8.01 1.38
C LEU A 70 -6.14 -8.94 0.65
N LYS A 71 -5.77 -9.50 -0.51
CA LYS A 71 -6.57 -10.54 -1.18
C LYS A 71 -6.74 -11.81 -0.35
N THR A 72 -5.74 -12.16 0.45
CA THR A 72 -5.86 -13.28 1.41
C THR A 72 -6.91 -12.96 2.48
N MET A 73 -6.97 -11.70 2.93
CA MET A 73 -7.98 -11.23 3.87
C MET A 73 -9.39 -11.15 3.26
N LEU A 74 -9.51 -10.76 1.99
CA LEU A 74 -10.78 -10.81 1.24
C LEU A 74 -11.33 -12.23 1.09
N ALA A 75 -10.45 -13.24 1.10
CA ALA A 75 -10.85 -14.65 1.15
C ALA A 75 -11.29 -15.12 2.55
N GLY A 76 -11.44 -14.20 3.52
CA GLY A 76 -11.94 -14.47 4.87
C GLY A 76 -10.86 -14.92 5.87
N LYS A 77 -9.57 -14.83 5.52
CA LYS A 77 -8.48 -15.21 6.43
C LYS A 77 -8.00 -14.01 7.22
N SER A 78 -7.88 -14.17 8.54
CA SER A 78 -7.18 -13.18 9.36
C SER A 78 -5.68 -13.22 9.08
N VAL A 79 -5.05 -12.05 9.03
CA VAL A 79 -3.59 -11.89 8.85
C VAL A 79 -3.05 -11.13 10.05
N SER A 80 -2.12 -11.74 10.79
CA SER A 80 -1.52 -11.11 11.97
C SER A 80 -0.48 -10.07 11.56
N GLY A 81 -0.43 -8.95 12.29
CA GLY A 81 0.53 -7.87 12.05
C GLY A 81 0.21 -7.00 10.83
N ILE A 82 -0.96 -7.19 10.20
CA ILE A 82 -1.36 -6.40 9.04
C ILE A 82 -1.56 -4.93 9.40
N TYR A 83 -2.04 -4.61 10.61
CA TYR A 83 -2.21 -3.22 11.03
C TYR A 83 -0.90 -2.44 11.01
N ASN A 84 0.15 -2.98 11.63
CA ASN A 84 1.47 -2.37 11.62
C ASN A 84 2.07 -2.32 10.21
N THR A 85 1.85 -3.37 9.41
CA THR A 85 2.29 -3.42 8.02
C THR A 85 1.66 -2.31 7.17
N MET A 86 0.36 -2.06 7.35
CA MET A 86 -0.37 -1.01 6.66
C MET A 86 0.11 0.39 7.06
N ILE A 87 0.37 0.64 8.35
CA ILE A 87 0.93 1.92 8.82
C ILE A 87 2.28 2.20 8.18
N LEU A 88 3.23 1.26 8.31
CA LEU A 88 4.59 1.45 7.81
C LEU A 88 4.61 1.63 6.28
N SER A 89 3.76 0.88 5.58
CA SER A 89 3.68 0.98 4.13
C SER A 89 3.01 2.27 3.67
N HIS A 90 1.96 2.73 4.36
CA HIS A 90 1.34 4.02 4.09
C HIS A 90 2.35 5.16 4.26
N ASP A 91 3.11 5.16 5.36
CA ASP A 91 4.12 6.19 5.62
C ASP A 91 5.22 6.17 4.57
N PHE A 92 5.69 4.99 4.16
CA PHE A 92 6.62 4.85 3.05
C PHE A 92 6.04 5.43 1.75
N MET A 93 4.85 5.02 1.33
CA MET A 93 4.24 5.49 0.07
C MET A 93 4.01 7.00 0.07
N LYS A 94 3.61 7.56 1.21
CA LYS A 94 3.45 9.01 1.39
C LYS A 94 4.77 9.74 1.21
N ASN A 95 5.85 9.26 1.84
CA ASN A 95 7.18 9.87 1.69
C ASN A 95 7.75 9.69 0.28
N ALA A 96 7.52 8.53 -0.35
CA ALA A 96 7.95 8.24 -1.71
C ALA A 96 7.30 9.17 -2.74
N LEU A 97 6.04 9.57 -2.54
CA LEU A 97 5.34 10.54 -3.38
C LEU A 97 6.04 11.92 -3.40
N ASP A 98 6.67 12.29 -2.30
CA ASP A 98 7.46 13.51 -2.11
C ASP A 98 8.95 13.32 -2.51
N GLY A 99 9.28 12.19 -3.15
CA GLY A 99 10.63 11.87 -3.61
C GLY A 99 11.55 11.28 -2.53
N LYS A 100 11.00 10.92 -1.36
CA LYS A 100 11.76 10.35 -0.23
C LYS A 100 11.44 8.87 -0.06
N ALA A 101 11.99 8.03 -0.93
CA ALA A 101 11.79 6.58 -0.90
C ALA A 101 12.85 5.84 -0.05
N GLU A 102 13.21 6.41 1.11
CA GLU A 102 14.15 5.81 2.04
C GLU A 102 13.56 4.54 2.68
N ASN A 103 14.41 3.62 3.14
CA ASN A 103 14.03 2.39 3.85
C ASN A 103 13.20 1.37 3.05
N TYR A 104 13.13 1.50 1.72
CA TYR A 104 12.43 0.54 0.86
C TYR A 104 12.85 -0.92 1.11
N ASP A 105 14.16 -1.20 1.11
CA ASP A 105 14.67 -2.56 1.29
C ASP A 105 14.31 -3.12 2.67
N ALA A 106 14.45 -2.31 3.72
CA ALA A 106 14.13 -2.69 5.09
C ALA A 106 12.62 -2.98 5.26
N LEU A 107 11.76 -2.14 4.67
CA LEU A 107 10.32 -2.36 4.69
C LEU A 107 9.94 -3.61 3.92
N THR A 108 10.51 -3.80 2.72
CA THR A 108 10.25 -4.98 1.88
C THR A 108 10.63 -6.26 2.60
N GLN A 109 11.84 -6.32 3.18
CA GLN A 109 12.30 -7.47 3.98
C GLN A 109 11.39 -7.72 5.18
N LYS A 110 10.95 -6.65 5.86
CA LYS A 110 10.03 -6.79 7.00
C LYS A 110 8.70 -7.38 6.58
N ILE A 111 8.08 -6.87 5.51
CA ILE A 111 6.81 -7.39 4.97
C ILE A 111 6.97 -8.87 4.59
N GLN A 112 8.05 -9.21 3.88
CA GLN A 112 8.34 -10.58 3.47
C GLN A 112 8.58 -11.52 4.66
N THR A 113 9.19 -11.03 5.74
CA THR A 113 9.43 -11.82 6.95
C THR A 113 8.15 -12.03 7.75
N ASP A 114 7.39 -10.95 7.98
CA ASP A 114 6.17 -10.96 8.79
C ASP A 114 5.05 -11.77 8.09
N HIS A 115 5.02 -11.79 6.75
CA HIS A 115 3.96 -12.42 5.95
C HIS A 115 4.49 -13.52 5.02
N LYS A 116 5.61 -14.17 5.37
CA LYS A 116 6.31 -15.15 4.52
C LYS A 116 5.41 -16.24 3.93
N ASP A 117 4.40 -16.68 4.66
CA ASP A 117 3.52 -17.79 4.25
C ASP A 117 2.43 -17.32 3.25
N LEU A 118 2.36 -16.01 2.99
CA LEU A 118 1.41 -15.37 2.08
C LEU A 118 2.08 -14.83 0.80
N LEU A 119 3.41 -14.73 0.76
CA LEU A 119 4.17 -13.99 -0.25
C LEU A 119 5.03 -14.86 -1.15
#